data_AF-A0A9P0P3E5-F1
#
_entry.id   AF-A0A9P0P3E5-F1
#
_cell.length_a   1.000
_cell.length_b   1.000
_cell.length_c   1.000
_cell.angle_alpha   90.00
_cell.angle_beta   90.00
_cell.angle_gamma   90.00
#
_symmetry.space_group_name_H-M   'P 1'
#
loop_
_entity.id
_entity.type
_entity.pdbx_description
1 polymer ?
#
loop_
_entity_poly.entity_id
_entity_poly.type
_entity_poly.pdbx_seq_one_letter_code
_entity_poly.pdbx_strand_id
1 'polypeptide(L)'
;MYTGIPTSELFIVRFELMNDIQIKYYAGWNVQLIPNVDQLLITLMKLRLNLPHEYLSIRFNCSTATVTNIIMTWIYTLDEVIFVHLMKTIPSRQINQACLPAAFTNYKNSRIILDSTEIYSTVPASMENQRLAYSSYKH
;
A
#
# COMPACT_ATOMS: atom_id res chain seq x y z
N MET A 1 -8.68 -9.31 10.51
CA MET A 1 -7.98 -9.45 9.22
C MET A 1 -6.72 -8.60 9.25
N TYR A 2 -5.54 -9.19 9.10
CA TYR A 2 -4.25 -8.53 9.36
C TYR A 2 -3.72 -7.68 8.19
N THR A 3 -4.05 -8.02 6.94
CA THR A 3 -3.46 -7.43 5.72
C THR A 3 -4.44 -6.60 4.89
N GLY A 4 -5.73 -6.62 5.23
CA GLY A 4 -6.80 -6.07 4.37
C GLY A 4 -7.19 -6.98 3.20
N ILE A 5 -6.53 -8.13 3.03
CA ILE A 5 -6.87 -9.13 2.02
C ILE A 5 -7.84 -10.16 2.62
N PRO A 6 -8.95 -10.48 1.93
CA PRO A 6 -10.03 -11.33 2.43
C PRO A 6 -9.60 -12.73 2.87
N THR A 7 -8.75 -13.39 2.09
CA THR A 7 -8.36 -14.78 2.31
C THR A 7 -6.86 -14.97 2.13
N SER A 8 -6.30 -16.01 2.75
CA SER A 8 -4.91 -16.44 2.55
C SER A 8 -4.65 -16.83 1.10
N GLU A 9 -5.60 -17.50 0.45
CA GLU A 9 -5.53 -17.88 -0.97
C GLU A 9 -5.32 -16.65 -1.88
N LEU A 10 -6.14 -15.60 -1.69
CA LEU A 10 -6.01 -14.38 -2.49
C LEU A 10 -4.71 -13.63 -2.20
N PHE A 11 -4.18 -13.76 -0.98
CA PHE A 11 -2.86 -13.22 -0.64
C PHE A 11 -1.74 -13.94 -1.40
N ILE A 12 -1.78 -15.28 -1.44
CA ILE A 12 -0.80 -16.08 -2.19
C ILE A 12 -0.89 -15.78 -3.69
N VAL A 13 -2.07 -15.77 -4.28
CA VAL A 13 -2.24 -15.43 -5.71
C VAL A 13 -1.67 -14.05 -6.03
N ARG A 14 -1.89 -13.05 -5.17
CA ARG A 14 -1.30 -11.71 -5.35
C ARG A 14 0.22 -11.73 -5.23
N PHE A 15 0.77 -12.51 -4.31
CA PHE A 15 2.21 -12.69 -4.18
C PHE A 15 2.80 -13.37 -5.42
N GLU A 16 2.12 -14.36 -5.99
CA GLU A 16 2.58 -15.06 -7.20
C GLU A 16 2.65 -14.15 -8.42
N LEU A 17 1.72 -13.20 -8.56
CA LEU A 17 1.78 -12.16 -9.59
C LEU A 17 3.02 -11.26 -9.48
N MET A 18 3.71 -11.29 -8.34
CA MET A 18 4.91 -10.52 -8.04
C MET A 18 6.20 -11.38 -8.07
N ASN A 19 6.13 -12.63 -8.51
CA ASN A 19 7.29 -13.54 -8.49
C ASN A 19 8.45 -13.11 -9.41
N ASP A 20 8.14 -12.42 -10.52
CA ASP A 20 9.15 -12.01 -11.50
C ASP A 20 9.91 -10.73 -11.12
N ILE A 21 9.58 -10.12 -9.97
CA ILE A 21 10.16 -8.84 -9.58
C ILE A 21 11.47 -9.06 -8.83
N GLN A 22 12.50 -8.38 -9.30
CA GLN A 22 13.78 -8.36 -8.62
C GLN A 22 13.70 -7.44 -7.39
N ILE A 23 13.73 -8.03 -6.20
CA ILE A 23 13.72 -7.28 -4.95
C ILE A 23 15.09 -6.65 -4.70
N LYS A 24 15.14 -5.31 -4.65
CA LYS A 24 16.32 -4.54 -4.28
C LYS A 24 16.19 -4.02 -2.84
N TYR A 25 16.92 -4.62 -1.91
CA TYR A 25 16.83 -4.27 -0.50
C TYR A 25 17.29 -2.84 -0.18
N TYR A 26 16.48 -2.12 0.57
CA TYR A 26 16.68 -0.72 0.95
C TYR A 26 18.00 -0.50 1.71
N ALA A 27 18.30 -1.34 2.71
CA ALA A 27 19.49 -1.22 3.53
C ALA A 27 20.77 -1.80 2.89
N GLY A 28 20.70 -2.26 1.63
CA GLY A 28 21.83 -2.81 0.88
C GLY A 28 22.22 -4.25 1.23
N TRP A 29 21.66 -4.82 2.29
CA TRP A 29 21.84 -6.23 2.67
C TRP A 29 20.54 -7.02 2.52
N ASN A 30 20.68 -8.30 2.14
CA ASN A 30 19.56 -9.18 1.82
C ASN A 30 18.97 -9.83 3.07
N VAL A 31 17.65 -9.88 3.16
CA VAL A 31 16.93 -10.61 4.22
C VAL A 31 16.69 -12.04 3.75
N GLN A 32 17.56 -12.98 4.14
CA GLN A 32 17.47 -14.39 3.71
C GLN A 32 16.64 -15.28 4.64
N LEU A 33 16.59 -14.95 5.94
CA LEU A 33 15.97 -15.81 6.95
C LEU A 33 14.43 -15.76 6.91
N ILE A 34 13.86 -14.68 6.38
CA ILE A 34 12.41 -14.48 6.26
C ILE A 34 12.04 -14.64 4.79
N PRO A 35 11.16 -15.59 4.42
CA PRO A 35 10.69 -15.74 3.04
C PRO A 35 10.02 -14.47 2.50
N ASN A 36 10.14 -14.22 1.19
CA ASN A 36 9.55 -13.04 0.54
C ASN A 36 8.04 -12.89 0.81
N VAL A 37 7.31 -14.01 0.86
CA VAL A 37 5.88 -14.02 1.20
C VAL A 37 5.62 -13.47 2.60
N ASP A 38 6.45 -13.81 3.58
CA ASP A 38 6.34 -13.30 4.95
C ASP A 38 6.80 -11.84 5.04
N GLN A 39 7.79 -11.45 4.23
CA GLN A 39 8.20 -10.04 4.13
C GLN A 39 7.08 -9.16 3.57
N LEU A 40 6.34 -9.63 2.55
CA LEU A 40 5.14 -8.95 2.06
C LEU A 40 4.05 -8.91 3.14
N LEU A 41 3.84 -10.01 3.87
CA LEU A 41 2.89 -10.07 4.99
C LEU A 41 3.21 -9.02 6.06
N ILE A 42 4.46 -8.92 6.51
CA ILE A 42 4.93 -7.90 7.47
C ILE A 42 4.58 -6.50 6.97
N THR A 43 4.83 -6.23 5.70
CA THR A 43 4.58 -4.92 5.08
C THR A 43 3.09 -4.60 5.03
N LEU A 44 2.25 -5.53 4.59
CA LEU A 44 0.79 -5.33 4.55
C LEU A 44 0.20 -5.19 5.95
N MET A 45 0.72 -5.93 6.93
CA MET A 45 0.34 -5.75 8.34
C MET A 45 0.68 -4.35 8.85
N LYS A 46 1.86 -3.83 8.52
CA LYS A 46 2.26 -2.47 8.87
C LYS A 46 1.33 -1.44 8.22
N LEU A 47 1.05 -1.57 6.91
CA LEU A 47 0.20 -0.62 6.19
C LEU A 47 -1.25 -0.65 6.68
N ARG A 48 -1.79 -1.83 7.01
CA ARG A 48 -3.20 -1.97 7.44
C ARG A 48 -3.43 -1.54 8.88
N LEU A 49 -2.54 -1.90 9.79
CA LEU A 49 -2.74 -1.78 11.24
C LEU A 49 -1.83 -0.76 11.90
N ASN A 50 -0.87 -0.19 11.17
CA ASN A 50 0.17 0.70 11.68
C ASN A 50 0.89 0.14 12.93
N LEU A 51 1.19 -1.17 12.94
CA LEU A 51 1.84 -1.82 14.08
C LEU A 51 3.24 -1.23 14.35
N PRO A 52 3.68 -1.14 15.62
CA PRO A 52 5.06 -0.79 15.97
C PRO A 52 6.06 -1.79 15.38
N HIS A 53 7.28 -1.32 15.08
CA HIS A 53 8.30 -2.19 14.47
C HIS A 53 8.77 -3.25 15.47
N GLU A 54 8.78 -2.93 16.76
CA GLU A 54 9.09 -3.83 17.88
C GLU A 54 8.09 -4.98 17.96
N TYR A 55 6.81 -4.69 17.72
CA TYR A 55 5.77 -5.71 17.74
C TYR A 55 5.96 -6.72 16.59
N LEU A 56 6.25 -6.21 15.40
CA LEU A 56 6.54 -7.03 14.23
C LEU A 56 7.84 -7.82 14.41
N SER A 57 8.86 -7.23 15.03
CA SER A 57 10.15 -7.90 15.24
C SER A 57 10.03 -9.08 16.20
N ILE A 58 9.24 -8.94 17.27
CA ILE A 58 8.93 -10.04 18.19
C ILE A 58 8.12 -11.13 17.48
N ARG A 59 7.08 -10.76 16.72
CA ARG A 59 6.19 -11.73 16.06
C ARG A 59 6.91 -12.56 14.99
N PHE A 60 7.83 -11.96 14.24
CA PHE A 60 8.59 -12.63 13.18
C PHE A 60 9.99 -13.04 13.62
N ASN A 61 10.27 -13.00 14.92
CA ASN A 61 11.54 -13.40 15.53
C ASN A 61 12.77 -12.85 14.80
N CYS A 62 12.79 -11.52 14.59
CA CYS A 62 13.88 -10.83 13.92
C CYS A 62 14.20 -9.50 14.61
N SER A 63 15.22 -8.78 14.13
CA SER A 63 15.56 -7.47 14.67
C SER A 63 14.63 -6.37 14.14
N THR A 64 14.47 -5.28 14.89
CA THR A 64 13.74 -4.08 14.42
C THR A 64 14.37 -3.47 13.18
N ALA A 65 15.70 -3.58 13.04
CA ALA A 65 16.42 -3.18 11.82
C ALA A 65 16.00 -4.03 10.61
N THR A 66 15.83 -5.34 10.80
CA THR A 66 15.31 -6.25 9.77
C THR A 66 13.90 -5.88 9.34
N VAL A 67 13.00 -5.64 10.30
CA VAL A 67 11.62 -5.19 10.02
C VAL A 67 11.63 -3.89 9.21
N THR A 68 12.48 -2.94 9.59
CA THR A 68 12.58 -1.65 8.90
C THR A 68 13.09 -1.82 7.47
N ASN A 69 14.13 -2.65 7.27
CA ASN A 69 14.64 -2.97 5.94
C ASN A 69 13.55 -3.63 5.07
N ILE A 70 12.81 -4.60 5.62
CA ILE A 70 11.70 -5.26 4.94
C ILE A 70 10.65 -4.24 4.51
N ILE A 71 10.12 -3.46 5.44
CA ILE A 71 9.01 -2.53 5.16
C ILE A 71 9.41 -1.52 4.09
N MET A 72 10.60 -0.91 4.21
CA MET A 72 11.06 0.07 3.21
C MET A 72 11.27 -0.57 1.84
N THR A 73 11.92 -1.73 1.80
CA THR A 73 12.14 -2.48 0.55
C THR A 73 10.82 -2.77 -0.16
N TRP A 74 9.86 -3.34 0.56
CA TRP A 74 8.58 -3.73 -0.03
C TRP A 74 7.69 -2.54 -0.37
N ILE A 75 7.79 -1.40 0.33
CA ILE A 75 7.11 -0.17 -0.10
C ILE A 75 7.61 0.25 -1.49
N TYR A 76 8.94 0.26 -1.72
CA TYR A 76 9.49 0.60 -3.03
C TYR A 76 9.13 -0.44 -4.10
N THR A 77 9.20 -1.73 -3.76
CA THR A 77 8.77 -2.81 -4.67
C THR A 77 7.31 -2.65 -5.05
N LEU A 78 6.41 -2.41 -4.08
CA LEU A 78 4.99 -2.21 -4.34
C LEU A 78 4.72 -0.96 -5.17
N ASP A 79 5.45 0.13 -4.96
CA ASP A 79 5.38 1.33 -5.80
C ASP A 79 5.75 1.01 -7.26
N GLU A 80 6.84 0.28 -7.47
CA GLU A 80 7.24 -0.14 -8.82
C GLU A 80 6.16 -1.00 -9.49
N VAL A 81 5.58 -1.97 -8.79
CA VAL A 81 4.57 -2.87 -9.35
C VAL A 81 3.25 -2.16 -9.59
N ILE A 82 2.74 -1.50 -8.57
CA ILE A 82 1.37 -0.99 -8.55
C ILE A 82 1.32 0.37 -9.25
N PHE A 83 2.30 1.23 -9.02
CA PHE A 83 2.31 2.55 -9.65
C PHE A 83 2.97 2.50 -11.02
N VAL A 84 4.22 2.07 -11.12
CA VAL A 84 4.99 2.18 -12.37
C VAL A 84 4.45 1.27 -13.48
N HIS A 85 4.07 0.03 -13.16
CA HIS A 85 3.57 -0.90 -14.18
C HIS A 85 2.07 -0.74 -14.46
N LEU A 86 1.25 -0.46 -13.44
CA LEU A 86 -0.21 -0.48 -13.60
C LEU A 86 -0.83 0.93 -13.75
N MET A 87 -0.32 1.95 -13.06
CA MET A 87 -0.98 3.27 -12.99
C MET A 87 -0.20 4.44 -13.62
N LYS A 88 1.03 4.21 -14.09
CA LYS A 88 1.91 5.27 -14.62
C LYS A 88 1.30 6.05 -15.78
N THR A 89 0.47 5.41 -16.58
CA THR A 89 -0.17 6.04 -17.74
C THR A 89 -1.69 6.01 -17.61
N ILE A 90 -2.32 7.16 -17.79
CA ILE A 90 -3.79 7.25 -17.82
C ILE A 90 -4.29 6.60 -19.12
N PRO A 91 -5.20 5.60 -19.06
CA PRO A 91 -5.70 4.93 -20.25
C PRO A 91 -6.39 5.88 -21.23
N SER A 92 -6.42 5.55 -22.52
CA SER A 92 -6.99 6.43 -23.55
C SER A 92 -8.48 6.75 -23.29
N ARG A 93 -8.98 7.85 -23.85
CA ARG A 93 -10.41 8.23 -23.71
C ARG A 93 -11.34 7.13 -24.21
N GLN A 94 -10.96 6.44 -25.28
CA GLN A 94 -11.73 5.35 -25.87
C GLN A 94 -11.82 4.15 -24.91
N ILE A 95 -10.71 3.74 -24.31
CA ILE A 95 -10.68 2.64 -23.33
C ILE A 95 -11.51 3.01 -22.10
N ASN A 96 -11.35 4.23 -21.57
CA ASN A 96 -12.12 4.70 -20.41
C ASN A 96 -13.62 4.73 -20.69
N GLN A 97 -14.04 5.12 -21.90
CA GLN A 97 -15.46 5.13 -22.29
C GLN A 97 -16.01 3.71 -22.49
N ALA A 98 -15.23 2.80 -23.07
CA ALA A 98 -15.62 1.42 -23.27
C ALA A 98 -15.78 0.66 -21.93
N CYS A 99 -14.98 1.00 -20.93
CA CYS A 99 -14.98 0.37 -19.61
C CYS A 99 -15.71 1.20 -18.54
N LEU A 100 -16.50 2.21 -18.93
CA LEU A 100 -17.17 3.12 -17.99
C LEU A 100 -18.25 2.36 -17.20
N PRO A 101 -18.20 2.32 -15.86
CA PRO A 101 -19.24 1.67 -15.08
C PRO A 101 -20.59 2.39 -15.23
N ALA A 102 -21.69 1.64 -15.17
CA ALA A 102 -23.05 2.19 -15.35
C ALA A 102 -23.36 3.36 -14.39
N ALA A 103 -22.85 3.30 -13.16
CA ALA A 103 -22.99 4.38 -12.17
C ALA A 103 -22.39 5.73 -12.62
N PHE A 104 -21.43 5.71 -13.55
CA PHE A 104 -20.73 6.90 -14.05
C PHE A 104 -21.18 7.36 -15.44
N THR A 105 -22.29 6.83 -15.96
CA THR A 105 -22.77 7.12 -17.33
C THR A 105 -22.99 8.62 -17.59
N ASN A 106 -23.34 9.40 -16.56
CA ASN A 106 -23.51 10.86 -16.64
C ASN A 106 -22.18 11.62 -16.69
N TYR A 107 -21.07 10.96 -16.38
CA TYR A 107 -19.73 11.53 -16.26
C TYR A 107 -18.80 10.99 -17.37
N LYS A 108 -19.23 11.05 -18.64
CA LYS A 108 -18.50 10.48 -19.80
C LYS A 108 -17.10 11.07 -20.05
N ASN A 109 -16.81 12.23 -19.47
CA ASN A 109 -15.51 12.89 -19.53
C ASN A 109 -14.61 12.55 -18.31
N SER A 110 -15.13 11.81 -17.33
CA SER A 110 -14.36 11.34 -16.18
C SER A 110 -13.33 10.31 -16.63
N ARG A 111 -12.08 10.47 -16.18
CA ARG A 111 -10.97 9.56 -16.51
C ARG A 111 -10.29 8.97 -15.29
N ILE A 112 -10.42 9.62 -14.14
CA ILE A 112 -9.85 9.20 -12.87
C ILE A 112 -10.91 9.51 -11.82
N ILE A 113 -11.21 8.51 -10.98
CA ILE A 113 -12.03 8.68 -9.78
C ILE A 113 -11.06 8.55 -8.62
N LEU A 114 -10.93 9.62 -7.85
CA LEU A 114 -10.18 9.60 -6.60
C LEU A 114 -11.22 9.49 -5.49
N ASP A 115 -11.21 8.35 -4.81
CA ASP A 115 -11.99 8.20 -3.59
C ASP A 115 -11.15 8.69 -2.39
N SER A 116 -11.75 9.53 -1.57
CA SER A 116 -11.09 10.16 -0.44
C SER A 116 -10.88 9.13 0.66
N THR A 117 -9.66 8.61 0.80
CA THR A 117 -9.32 7.74 1.94
C THR A 117 -8.93 8.60 3.13
N GLU A 118 -9.71 8.52 4.20
CA GLU A 118 -9.44 9.23 5.44
C GLU A 118 -8.50 8.40 6.31
N ILE A 119 -7.44 9.05 6.81
CA ILE A 119 -6.49 8.43 7.74
C ILE A 119 -6.60 9.10 9.10
N TYR A 120 -6.64 8.28 10.15
CA TYR A 120 -6.55 8.79 11.51
C TYR A 120 -5.13 9.26 11.77
N SER A 121 -4.99 10.50 12.24
CA SER A 121 -3.74 11.07 12.70
C SER A 121 -3.90 11.48 14.16
N THR A 122 -2.78 11.51 14.90
CA THR A 122 -2.74 12.18 16.20
C THR A 122 -3.11 13.65 16.03
N VAL A 123 -3.87 14.19 16.98
CA VAL A 123 -4.25 15.60 16.97
C VAL A 123 -3.02 16.45 17.25
N PRO A 124 -2.60 17.35 16.33
CA PRO A 124 -1.47 18.22 16.58
C PRO A 124 -1.74 19.14 17.76
N ALA A 125 -0.74 19.43 18.59
CA ALA A 125 -0.91 20.37 19.71
C ALA A 125 -1.11 21.82 19.23
N SER A 126 -0.51 22.18 18.09
CA SER A 126 -0.66 23.52 17.50
C SER A 126 -1.99 23.66 16.77
N MET A 127 -2.72 24.74 17.06
CA MET A 127 -3.95 25.10 16.36
C MET A 127 -3.74 25.31 14.85
N GLU A 128 -2.56 25.79 14.45
CA GLU A 128 -2.22 25.96 13.03
C GLU A 128 -2.18 24.62 12.30
N ASN A 129 -1.58 23.61 12.93
CA ASN A 129 -1.51 22.25 12.38
C ASN A 129 -2.88 21.55 12.42
N GLN A 130 -3.71 21.83 13.43
CA GLN A 130 -5.09 21.35 13.46
C GLN A 130 -5.91 21.93 12.30
N ARG A 131 -5.72 23.21 11.97
CA ARG A 131 -6.38 23.84 10.82
C ARG A 131 -6.00 23.17 9.49
N LEU A 132 -4.75 22.72 9.36
CA LEU A 132 -4.31 22.00 8.15
C LEU A 132 -4.94 20.61 8.00
N ALA A 133 -5.31 19.96 9.12
CA ALA A 133 -5.99 18.68 9.12
C ALA A 133 -7.53 18.80 9.00
N TYR A 134 -8.07 20.03 8.94
CA TYR A 134 -9.49 20.27 8.83
C TYR A 134 -10.00 19.98 7.41
N SER A 135 -11.11 19.26 7.31
CA SER A 135 -11.80 19.00 6.05
C SER A 135 -13.18 19.62 6.08
N SER A 136 -13.40 20.65 5.26
CA SER A 136 -14.72 21.27 5.07
C SER A 136 -15.71 20.35 4.37
N TYR A 137 -15.27 19.21 3.84
CA TYR A 137 -16.17 18.22 3.26
C TYR A 137 -16.94 17.42 4.34
N LYS A 138 -16.41 17.35 5.57
CA LYS A 138 -17.02 16.61 6.69
C LYS A 138 -17.99 17.42 7.55
N HIS A 139 -18.03 18.74 7.36
CA HIS A 139 -18.76 19.70 8.19
C HIS A 139 -19.56 20.64 7.30
#